data_AF-A0A4R4PRK8-F1
#
_entry.id   AF-A0A4R4PRK8-F1
#
_cell.length_a   1.000
_cell.length_b   1.000
_cell.length_c   1.000
_cell.angle_alpha   90.00
_cell.angle_beta   90.00
_cell.angle_gamma   90.00
#
_symmetry.space_group_name_H-M   'P 1'
#
loop_
_entity.id
_entity.type
_entity.pdbx_description
1 polymer ?
#
loop_
_entity_poly.entity_id
_entity_poly.type
_entity_poly.pdbx_seq_one_letter_code
_entity_poly.pdbx_strand_id
1 'polypeptide(L)'
;MRIFLDVGAHYGESLDIALDPRWGFERIYSFEPSRACHRILRGFRDSRVVIVPAGLSNRAGEATLFGTGLLGASVYADKGQHARHLEAEVIALTRATDWLRANTSPADEIYLKLNCEGSECDVLDDLLDSGAIDRIRSVYVDFDVRKVPSQAHRQAFVEQRLHERATPFVTPGTLALPAGAPAVRAWLARVRPVERAAPGRWRYRLGLHRPPYLWASRAARGALPKPVYALAARRLGARSRQGPVR
;
A
#
# COMPACT_ATOMS: atom_id res chain seq x y z
N MET A 1 -3.16 20.84 -0.18
CA MET A 1 -3.64 19.88 0.85
C MET A 1 -2.55 18.86 1.16
N ARG A 2 -2.61 18.19 2.30
CA ARG A 2 -1.69 17.08 2.62
C ARG A 2 -2.28 15.73 2.20
N ILE A 3 -1.62 15.04 1.27
CA ILE A 3 -2.12 13.83 0.60
C ILE A 3 -1.22 12.63 0.93
N PHE A 4 -1.84 11.50 1.26
CA PHE A 4 -1.17 10.21 1.33
C PHE A 4 -1.55 9.32 0.14
N LEU A 5 -0.56 8.79 -0.57
CA LEU A 5 -0.74 7.80 -1.62
C LEU A 5 -0.24 6.44 -1.10
N ASP A 6 -1.14 5.51 -0.83
CA ASP A 6 -0.85 4.15 -0.40
C ASP A 6 -0.91 3.21 -1.61
N VAL A 7 0.24 2.86 -2.18
CA VAL A 7 0.31 1.94 -3.33
C VAL A 7 0.61 0.52 -2.85
N GLY A 8 -0.25 -0.41 -3.26
CA GLY A 8 -0.29 -1.78 -2.75
C GLY A 8 -0.85 -1.80 -1.33
N ALA A 9 -2.10 -1.35 -1.20
CA ALA A 9 -2.75 -1.19 0.09
C ALA A 9 -3.10 -2.53 0.76
N HIS A 10 -3.24 -3.61 -0.02
CA HIS A 10 -3.57 -4.95 0.44
C HIS A 10 -4.79 -4.95 1.36
N TYR A 11 -4.65 -5.30 2.64
CA TYR A 11 -5.76 -5.29 3.60
C TYR A 11 -5.88 -3.99 4.41
N GLY A 12 -5.09 -2.97 4.06
CA GLY A 12 -5.15 -1.63 4.64
C GLY A 12 -4.25 -1.44 5.85
N GLU A 13 -3.19 -2.21 6.01
CA GLU A 13 -2.24 -2.09 7.12
C GLU A 13 -1.56 -0.71 7.16
N SER A 14 -1.19 -0.19 5.99
CA SER A 14 -0.57 1.14 5.85
C SER A 14 -1.61 2.25 5.89
N LEU A 15 -2.77 2.03 5.24
CA LEU A 15 -3.95 2.90 5.34
C LEU A 15 -4.37 3.16 6.79
N ASP A 16 -4.42 2.12 7.63
CA ASP A 16 -4.76 2.26 9.05
C ASP A 16 -3.79 3.17 9.79
N ILE A 17 -2.50 3.17 9.43
CA ILE A 17 -1.51 4.08 10.01
C ILE A 17 -1.73 5.50 9.52
N ALA A 18 -1.93 5.69 8.21
CA ALA A 18 -2.12 7.00 7.60
C ALA A 18 -3.39 7.70 8.12
N LEU A 19 -4.39 6.93 8.54
CA LEU A 19 -5.61 7.45 9.15
C LEU A 19 -5.41 8.07 10.53
N ASP A 20 -4.27 7.86 11.20
CA ASP A 20 -3.98 8.54 12.46
C ASP A 20 -4.00 10.06 12.25
N PRO A 21 -4.92 10.80 12.91
CA PRO A 21 -5.07 12.23 12.68
C PRO A 21 -3.79 13.04 12.98
N ARG A 22 -2.84 12.49 13.75
CA ARG A 22 -1.55 13.14 14.03
C ARG A 22 -0.73 13.42 12.76
N TRP A 23 -0.97 12.70 11.67
CA TRP A 23 -0.25 12.90 10.41
C TRP A 23 -0.83 14.04 9.57
N GLY A 24 -2.03 14.52 9.88
CA GLY A 24 -2.64 15.66 9.23
C GLY A 24 -3.00 15.44 7.75
N PHE A 25 -3.09 14.20 7.28
CA PHE A 25 -3.57 13.92 5.92
C PHE A 25 -5.04 14.32 5.79
N GLU A 26 -5.33 15.13 4.78
CA GLU A 26 -6.67 15.59 4.41
C GLU A 26 -7.29 14.67 3.36
N ARG A 27 -6.45 14.00 2.58
CA ARG A 27 -6.86 13.03 1.56
C ARG A 27 -5.92 11.84 1.55
N ILE A 28 -6.49 10.64 1.41
CA ILE A 28 -5.75 9.38 1.34
C ILE A 28 -6.27 8.60 0.14
N TYR A 29 -5.40 8.32 -0.83
CA TYR A 29 -5.70 7.46 -1.97
C TYR A 29 -5.02 6.12 -1.76
N SER A 30 -5.81 5.04 -1.80
CA SER A 30 -5.37 3.70 -1.49
C SER A 30 -5.53 2.82 -2.73
N PHE A 31 -4.42 2.57 -3.41
CA PHE A 31 -4.36 1.78 -4.64
C PHE A 31 -4.19 0.32 -4.32
N GLU A 32 -5.15 -0.46 -4.78
CA GLU A 32 -5.13 -1.91 -4.70
C GLU A 32 -5.84 -2.45 -5.92
N PRO A 33 -5.21 -3.28 -6.76
CA PRO A 33 -5.90 -3.87 -7.89
C PRO A 33 -6.73 -5.12 -7.56
N SER A 34 -6.39 -5.87 -6.50
CA SER A 34 -7.05 -7.16 -6.19
C SER A 34 -8.48 -6.98 -5.70
N ARG A 35 -9.43 -7.63 -6.39
CA ARG A 35 -10.85 -7.66 -5.97
C ARG A 35 -11.05 -8.23 -4.58
N ALA A 36 -10.25 -9.23 -4.19
CA ALA A 36 -10.33 -9.85 -2.87
C ALA A 36 -10.03 -8.84 -1.76
N CYS A 37 -9.04 -7.98 -1.97
CA CYS A 37 -8.64 -6.92 -1.05
C CYS A 37 -9.66 -5.77 -1.00
N HIS A 38 -10.31 -5.42 -2.12
CA HIS A 38 -11.33 -4.35 -2.13
C HIS A 38 -12.48 -4.59 -1.16
N ARG A 39 -12.91 -5.84 -1.01
CA ARG A 39 -13.98 -6.21 -0.06
C ARG A 39 -13.65 -5.75 1.36
N ILE A 40 -12.38 -5.88 1.73
CA ILE A 40 -11.84 -5.46 3.01
C ILE A 40 -11.69 -3.94 3.07
N LEU A 41 -11.05 -3.35 2.05
CA LEU A 41 -10.73 -1.92 2.02
C LEU A 41 -11.98 -1.04 2.04
N ARG A 42 -13.08 -1.47 1.39
CA ARG A 42 -14.39 -0.78 1.45
C ARG A 42 -15.01 -0.74 2.85
N GLY A 43 -14.53 -1.57 3.77
CA GLY A 43 -14.97 -1.55 5.17
C GLY A 43 -14.38 -0.38 5.97
N PHE A 44 -13.36 0.31 5.46
CA PHE A 44 -12.82 1.50 6.11
C PHE A 44 -13.81 2.67 5.99
N ARG A 45 -14.11 3.31 7.12
CA ARG A 45 -15.10 4.40 7.22
C ARG A 45 -14.44 5.69 7.66
N ASP A 46 -13.85 6.41 6.71
CA ASP A 46 -13.27 7.73 6.92
C ASP A 46 -13.41 8.54 5.62
N SER A 47 -13.89 9.79 5.72
CA SER A 47 -14.19 10.64 4.56
C SER A 47 -12.95 11.07 3.77
N ARG A 48 -11.76 10.92 4.35
CA ARG A 48 -10.49 11.23 3.69
C ARG A 48 -10.09 10.13 2.70
N VAL A 49 -10.63 8.93 2.83
CA VAL A 49 -10.19 7.73 2.10
C VAL A 49 -10.90 7.61 0.75
N VAL A 50 -10.11 7.39 -0.28
CA VAL A 50 -10.56 6.98 -1.61
C VAL A 50 -9.84 5.69 -1.97
N ILE A 51 -10.60 4.61 -2.18
CA ILE A 51 -10.06 3.35 -2.67
C ILE A 51 -10.00 3.42 -4.19
N VAL A 52 -8.80 3.25 -4.75
CA VAL A 52 -8.57 3.24 -6.20
C VAL A 52 -8.40 1.79 -6.64
N PRO A 53 -9.37 1.21 -7.39
CA PRO A 53 -9.36 -0.21 -7.76
C PRO A 53 -8.44 -0.49 -8.96
N ALA A 54 -7.20 -0.04 -8.88
CA ALA A 54 -6.19 -0.19 -9.93
C ALA A 54 -4.79 -0.25 -9.32
N GLY A 55 -3.86 -0.90 -10.03
CA GLY A 55 -2.44 -0.81 -9.74
C GLY A 55 -1.86 0.48 -10.31
N LEU A 56 -0.94 1.11 -9.59
CA LEU A 56 -0.15 2.22 -10.13
C LEU A 56 1.09 1.65 -10.84
N SER A 57 1.43 2.17 -12.03
CA SER A 57 2.53 1.64 -12.86
C SER A 57 3.11 2.73 -13.77
N ASN A 58 4.04 2.37 -14.67
CA ASN A 58 4.57 3.24 -15.73
C ASN A 58 3.70 3.33 -16.99
N ARG A 59 2.62 2.55 -17.03
CA ARG A 59 1.70 2.49 -18.17
C ARG A 59 0.27 2.34 -17.69
N ALA A 60 -0.67 2.77 -18.53
CA ALA A 60 -2.08 2.43 -18.39
C ALA A 60 -2.39 1.14 -19.17
N GLY A 61 -3.43 0.43 -18.76
CA GLY A 61 -3.92 -0.76 -19.47
C GLY A 61 -4.27 -1.89 -18.51
N GLU A 62 -4.07 -3.12 -18.95
CA GLU A 62 -4.34 -4.31 -18.15
C GLU A 62 -3.06 -5.11 -17.90
N ALA A 63 -3.04 -5.84 -16.79
CA ALA A 63 -1.99 -6.82 -16.49
C ALA A 63 -2.58 -8.01 -15.73
N THR A 64 -1.88 -9.14 -15.79
CA THR A 64 -2.20 -10.30 -14.97
C THR A 64 -1.51 -10.15 -13.61
N LEU A 65 -2.29 -10.13 -12.53
CA LEU A 65 -1.81 -10.23 -11.16
C LEU A 65 -1.79 -11.70 -10.72
N PHE A 66 -0.61 -12.25 -10.49
CA PHE A 66 -0.42 -13.61 -10.00
C PHE A 66 -0.47 -13.64 -8.47
N GLY A 67 -1.17 -14.63 -7.91
CA GLY A 67 -1.34 -14.77 -6.46
C GLY A 67 -2.31 -13.75 -5.85
N THR A 68 -3.35 -13.34 -6.58
CA THR A 68 -4.29 -12.29 -6.16
C THR A 68 -4.79 -12.49 -4.71
N GLY A 69 -4.79 -11.42 -3.92
CA GLY A 69 -5.18 -11.44 -2.51
C GLY A 69 -4.18 -12.08 -1.55
N LEU A 70 -3.08 -12.68 -2.01
CA LEU A 70 -2.00 -13.20 -1.16
C LEU A 70 -0.95 -12.11 -0.86
N LEU A 71 -0.24 -12.29 0.24
CA LEU A 71 1.04 -11.59 0.45
C LEU A 71 2.03 -12.11 -0.59
N GLY A 72 2.68 -11.23 -1.35
CA GLY A 72 3.53 -11.60 -2.47
C GLY A 72 2.90 -11.47 -3.86
N ALA A 73 1.61 -11.13 -3.98
CA ALA A 73 0.92 -11.01 -5.26
C ALA A 73 1.66 -10.05 -6.21
N SER A 74 1.92 -10.43 -7.46
CA SER A 74 2.77 -9.63 -8.35
C SER A 74 2.35 -9.74 -9.81
N VAL A 75 2.65 -8.70 -10.60
CA VAL A 75 2.48 -8.71 -12.05
C VAL A 75 3.61 -9.46 -12.77
N TYR A 76 4.66 -9.83 -12.04
CA TYR A 76 5.81 -10.57 -12.55
C TYR A 76 5.64 -12.06 -12.27
N ALA A 77 5.51 -12.86 -13.34
CA ALA A 77 5.24 -14.30 -13.25
C ALA A 77 6.39 -15.11 -12.65
N ASP A 78 7.62 -14.62 -12.76
CA ASP A 78 8.84 -15.25 -12.25
C ASP A 78 9.10 -14.95 -10.76
N LYS A 79 8.22 -14.19 -10.11
CA LYS A 79 8.27 -14.03 -8.67
C LYS A 79 7.92 -15.35 -7.99
N GLY A 80 8.86 -15.89 -7.21
CA GLY A 80 8.64 -17.12 -6.45
C GLY A 80 7.43 -17.00 -5.53
N GLN A 81 6.42 -17.85 -5.74
CA GLN A 81 5.22 -17.90 -4.90
C GLN A 81 5.15 -19.25 -4.19
N HIS A 82 4.92 -19.25 -2.88
CA HIS A 82 4.91 -20.47 -2.06
C HIS A 82 3.55 -21.18 -2.00
N ALA A 83 2.62 -20.89 -2.91
CA ALA A 83 1.29 -21.49 -2.92
C ALA A 83 1.14 -22.58 -3.99
N ARG A 84 0.50 -23.70 -3.63
CA ARG A 84 0.24 -24.84 -4.54
C ARG A 84 -0.72 -24.52 -5.69
N HIS A 85 -1.58 -23.53 -5.50
CA HIS A 85 -2.47 -22.98 -6.52
C HIS A 85 -2.41 -21.46 -6.44
N LEU A 86 -2.05 -20.82 -7.56
CA LEU A 86 -2.03 -19.38 -7.69
C LEU A 86 -3.26 -18.96 -8.47
N GLU A 87 -4.17 -18.28 -7.79
CA GLU A 87 -5.21 -17.53 -8.49
C GLU A 87 -4.56 -16.36 -9.22
N ALA A 88 -4.96 -16.13 -10.45
CA ALA A 88 -4.53 -15.00 -11.25
C ALA A 88 -5.75 -14.17 -11.65
N GLU A 89 -5.57 -12.86 -11.72
CA GLU A 89 -6.63 -11.91 -12.03
C GLU A 89 -6.15 -10.88 -13.05
N VAL A 90 -6.97 -10.56 -14.04
CA VAL A 90 -6.71 -9.40 -14.91
C VAL A 90 -7.11 -8.14 -14.16
N ILE A 91 -6.14 -7.24 -13.99
CA ILE A 91 -6.26 -6.01 -13.21
C ILE A 91 -6.03 -4.79 -14.10
N ALA A 92 -6.68 -3.67 -13.73
CA ALA A 92 -6.41 -2.38 -14.34
C ALA A 92 -5.11 -1.78 -13.79
N LEU A 93 -4.31 -1.22 -14.69
CA LEU A 93 -3.15 -0.40 -14.40
C LEU A 93 -3.41 1.05 -14.81
N THR A 94 -2.98 1.96 -13.96
CA THR A 94 -2.98 3.39 -14.22
C THR A 94 -1.55 3.90 -14.21
N ARG A 95 -1.20 4.70 -15.20
CA ARG A 95 0.08 5.38 -15.25
C ARG A 95 0.20 6.41 -14.11
N ALA A 96 1.29 6.36 -13.35
CA ALA A 96 1.50 7.16 -12.14
C ALA A 96 1.43 8.67 -12.42
N THR A 97 2.13 9.11 -13.46
CA THR A 97 2.19 10.52 -13.89
C THR A 97 0.82 11.07 -14.25
N ASP A 98 0.06 10.32 -15.07
CA ASP A 98 -1.25 10.75 -15.54
C ASP A 98 -2.23 10.87 -14.38
N TRP A 99 -2.22 9.88 -13.48
CA TRP A 99 -3.06 9.94 -12.28
C TRP A 99 -2.70 11.13 -11.39
N LEU A 100 -1.41 11.38 -11.13
CA LEU A 100 -0.97 12.48 -10.29
C LEU A 100 -1.36 13.84 -10.89
N ARG A 101 -1.20 14.02 -12.20
CA ARG A 101 -1.58 15.27 -12.89
C ARG A 101 -3.09 15.51 -12.87
N ALA A 102 -3.90 14.45 -12.98
CA ALA A 102 -5.34 14.57 -13.01
C ALA A 102 -5.98 14.75 -11.61
N ASN A 103 -5.35 14.27 -10.54
CA ASN A 103 -6.00 14.14 -9.22
C ASN A 103 -5.40 15.02 -8.12
N THR A 104 -4.31 15.74 -8.38
CA THR A 104 -3.65 16.61 -7.39
C THR A 104 -3.22 17.94 -8.00
N SER A 105 -3.06 18.96 -7.16
CA SER A 105 -2.58 20.29 -7.50
C SER A 105 -1.07 20.43 -7.28
N PRO A 106 -0.35 21.34 -7.97
CA PRO A 106 1.05 21.64 -7.69
C PRO A 106 1.32 22.13 -6.26
N ALA A 107 0.31 22.68 -5.57
CA ALA A 107 0.43 23.17 -4.19
C ALA A 107 0.20 22.08 -3.12
N ASP A 108 0.01 20.83 -3.52
CA ASP A 108 -0.25 19.73 -2.58
C ASP A 108 1.04 19.16 -1.98
N GLU A 109 0.99 18.80 -0.70
CA GLU A 109 2.06 18.07 -0.02
C GLU A 109 1.79 16.57 -0.14
N ILE A 110 2.49 15.90 -1.04
CA ILE A 110 2.20 14.51 -1.39
C ILE A 110 3.23 13.56 -0.77
N TYR A 111 2.74 12.55 -0.05
CA TYR A 111 3.53 11.51 0.58
C TYR A 111 3.20 10.16 -0.06
N LEU A 112 4.21 9.51 -0.64
CA LEU A 112 4.02 8.30 -1.44
C LEU A 112 4.60 7.09 -0.70
N LYS A 113 3.75 6.10 -0.40
CA LYS A 113 4.14 4.77 0.07
C LYS A 113 4.06 3.81 -1.11
N LEU A 114 5.14 3.09 -1.38
CA LEU A 114 5.22 2.01 -2.37
C LEU A 114 5.54 0.68 -1.69
N ASN A 115 4.65 -0.28 -1.82
CA ASN A 115 4.88 -1.70 -1.54
C ASN A 115 3.85 -2.48 -2.37
N CYS A 116 4.17 -2.68 -3.65
CA CYS A 116 3.34 -3.32 -4.66
C CYS A 116 4.09 -4.49 -5.34
N GLU A 117 4.93 -5.15 -4.55
CA GLU A 117 5.41 -6.51 -4.78
C GLU A 117 6.20 -6.66 -6.09
N GLY A 118 7.00 -5.64 -6.44
CA GLY A 118 7.91 -5.61 -7.60
C GLY A 118 7.62 -4.47 -8.57
N SER A 119 6.42 -3.87 -8.54
CA SER A 119 6.06 -2.77 -9.45
C SER A 119 6.50 -1.39 -8.93
N GLU A 120 7.23 -1.33 -7.80
CA GLU A 120 7.68 -0.05 -7.22
C GLU A 120 8.60 0.69 -8.18
N CYS A 121 9.50 -0.04 -8.84
CA CYS A 121 10.41 0.52 -9.84
C CYS A 121 9.64 1.10 -11.04
N ASP A 122 8.55 0.47 -11.49
CA ASP A 122 7.75 0.99 -12.61
C ASP A 122 7.12 2.34 -12.25
N VAL A 123 6.53 2.45 -11.06
CA VAL A 123 5.96 3.71 -10.58
C VAL A 123 7.04 4.80 -10.50
N LEU A 124 8.19 4.48 -9.91
CA LEU A 124 9.27 5.45 -9.71
C LEU A 124 9.91 5.86 -11.04
N ASP A 125 10.17 4.94 -11.96
CA ASP A 125 10.73 5.25 -13.28
C ASP A 125 9.82 6.23 -14.04
N ASP A 126 8.51 6.01 -14.05
CA ASP A 126 7.57 6.94 -14.70
C ASP A 126 7.55 8.33 -14.06
N LEU A 127 7.57 8.40 -12.73
CA LEU A 127 7.61 9.68 -12.01
C LEU A 127 8.95 10.41 -12.25
N LEU A 128 10.07 9.69 -12.30
CA LEU A 128 11.41 10.22 -12.56
C LEU A 128 11.53 10.72 -14.01
N ASP A 129 11.08 9.93 -14.98
CA ASP A 129 11.15 10.23 -16.42
C ASP A 129 10.29 11.44 -16.78
N SER A 130 9.10 11.55 -16.19
CA SER A 130 8.17 12.65 -16.45
C SER A 130 8.45 13.93 -15.67
N GLY A 131 9.38 13.89 -14.70
CA GLY A 131 9.60 14.94 -13.70
C GLY A 131 8.47 15.08 -12.66
N ALA A 132 7.44 14.23 -12.71
CA ALA A 132 6.34 14.28 -11.74
C ALA A 132 6.79 13.92 -10.31
N ILE A 133 7.95 13.28 -10.15
CA ILE A 133 8.57 12.99 -8.85
C ILE A 133 8.81 14.25 -8.02
N ASP A 134 9.05 15.41 -8.66
CA ASP A 134 9.30 16.69 -7.97
C ASP A 134 8.09 17.18 -7.17
N ARG A 135 6.90 16.63 -7.46
CA ARG A 135 5.65 16.89 -6.72
C ARG A 135 5.54 16.05 -5.44
N ILE A 136 6.43 15.07 -5.24
CA ILE A 136 6.39 14.14 -4.11
C ILE A 136 7.31 14.66 -3.00
N ARG A 137 6.73 14.98 -1.85
CA ARG A 137 7.45 15.54 -0.70
C ARG A 137 8.39 14.52 -0.07
N SER A 138 7.95 13.27 0.02
CA SER A 138 8.75 12.17 0.53
C SER A 138 8.17 10.82 0.06
N VAL A 139 9.07 9.88 -0.20
CA VAL A 139 8.75 8.51 -0.60
C VAL A 139 9.13 7.54 0.51
N TYR A 140 8.26 6.59 0.82
CA TYR A 140 8.62 5.32 1.42
C TYR A 140 8.50 4.23 0.37
N VAL A 141 9.53 3.41 0.23
CA VAL A 141 9.52 2.31 -0.75
C VAL A 141 10.09 1.04 -0.15
N ASP A 142 9.35 -0.05 -0.33
CA ASP A 142 9.79 -1.40 -0.02
C ASP A 142 10.11 -2.14 -1.32
N PHE A 143 11.40 -2.23 -1.66
CA PHE A 143 11.83 -2.84 -2.91
C PHE A 143 11.75 -4.36 -2.84
N ASP A 144 10.59 -4.88 -3.24
CA ASP A 144 10.34 -6.31 -3.44
C ASP A 144 10.80 -6.82 -4.80
N VAL A 145 11.25 -5.91 -5.66
CA VAL A 145 11.86 -6.21 -6.96
C VAL A 145 13.04 -7.20 -6.85
N ARG A 146 13.75 -7.22 -5.71
CA ARG A 146 14.82 -8.19 -5.41
C ARG A 146 14.34 -9.65 -5.35
N LYS A 147 13.04 -9.86 -5.09
CA LYS A 147 12.40 -11.18 -5.06
C LYS A 147 11.91 -11.61 -6.45
N VAL A 148 12.08 -10.76 -7.45
CA VAL A 148 11.70 -10.99 -8.86
C VAL A 148 12.98 -11.13 -9.68
N PRO A 149 13.40 -12.35 -10.08
CA PRO A 149 14.69 -12.57 -10.73
C PRO A 149 14.94 -11.65 -11.94
N SER A 150 13.96 -11.49 -12.83
CA SER A 150 14.08 -10.63 -14.01
C SER A 150 14.25 -9.15 -13.70
N GLN A 151 13.87 -8.71 -12.50
CA GLN A 151 13.84 -7.29 -12.12
C GLN A 151 14.85 -6.94 -11.02
N ALA A 152 15.53 -7.92 -10.42
CA ALA A 152 16.33 -7.73 -9.19
C ALA A 152 17.39 -6.60 -9.29
N HIS A 153 17.92 -6.34 -10.49
CA HIS A 153 18.90 -5.28 -10.74
C HIS A 153 18.33 -3.86 -10.63
N ARG A 154 17.00 -3.69 -10.78
CA ARG A 154 16.37 -2.37 -10.92
C ARG A 154 16.38 -1.52 -9.66
N GLN A 155 16.44 -2.14 -8.47
CA GLN A 155 16.48 -1.37 -7.22
C GLN A 155 17.66 -0.39 -7.21
N ALA A 156 18.88 -0.88 -7.49
CA ALA A 156 20.08 -0.07 -7.43
C ALA A 156 20.02 1.11 -8.43
N PHE A 157 19.49 0.84 -9.63
CA PHE A 157 19.31 1.87 -10.66
C PHE A 157 18.31 2.95 -10.24
N VAL A 158 17.14 2.56 -9.74
CA VAL A 158 16.11 3.54 -9.30
C VAL A 158 16.58 4.33 -8.08
N GLU A 159 17.24 3.68 -7.11
CA GLU A 159 17.82 4.37 -5.95
C GLU A 159 18.86 5.40 -6.40
N GLN A 160 19.75 5.07 -7.34
CA GLN A 160 20.71 6.03 -7.88
C GLN A 160 20.00 7.26 -8.48
N ARG A 161 18.97 7.05 -9.32
CA ARG A 161 18.21 8.15 -9.94
C ARG A 161 17.49 9.03 -8.91
N LEU A 162 16.97 8.44 -7.84
CA LEU A 162 16.36 9.20 -6.73
C LEU A 162 17.38 10.10 -6.02
N HIS A 163 18.62 9.60 -5.82
CA HIS A 163 19.71 10.41 -5.24
C HIS A 163 20.14 11.54 -6.17
N GLU A 164 20.29 11.27 -7.47
CA GLU A 164 20.64 12.29 -8.49
C GLU A 164 19.62 13.43 -8.55
N ARG A 165 18.35 13.12 -8.29
CA ARG A 165 17.23 14.09 -8.21
C ARG A 165 17.06 14.70 -6.82
N ALA A 166 17.89 14.34 -5.85
CA ALA A 166 17.76 14.74 -4.44
C ALA A 166 16.34 14.49 -3.86
N THR A 167 15.64 13.47 -4.34
CA THR A 167 14.28 13.15 -3.88
C THR A 167 14.35 12.49 -2.50
N PRO A 168 13.68 13.02 -1.46
CA PRO A 168 13.72 12.41 -0.13
C PRO A 168 12.99 11.06 -0.11
N PHE A 169 13.72 9.96 0.04
CA PHE A 169 13.13 8.63 0.14
C PHE A 169 13.67 7.81 1.32
N VAL A 170 12.90 6.82 1.74
CA VAL A 170 13.23 5.95 2.87
C VAL A 170 12.83 4.51 2.55
N THR A 171 13.70 3.56 2.90
CA THR A 171 13.44 2.12 2.78
C THR A 171 13.41 1.46 4.16
N PRO A 172 12.82 0.25 4.32
CA PRO A 172 12.92 -0.51 5.58
C PRO A 172 14.37 -0.67 6.08
N GLY A 173 15.31 -0.88 5.15
CA GLY A 173 16.74 -1.00 5.45
C GLY A 173 17.31 0.26 6.09
N THR A 174 17.03 1.43 5.52
CA THR A 174 17.49 2.73 6.08
C THR A 174 16.83 3.08 7.43
N LEU A 175 15.72 2.41 7.76
CA LEU A 175 15.04 2.55 9.06
C LEU A 175 15.53 1.53 10.09
N ALA A 176 16.31 0.52 9.68
CA ALA A 176 16.63 -0.65 10.48
C ALA A 176 15.38 -1.33 11.08
N LEU A 177 14.28 -1.37 10.30
CA LEU A 177 13.00 -1.93 10.71
C LEU A 177 12.52 -2.96 9.67
N PRO A 178 11.73 -3.96 10.10
CA PRO A 178 11.05 -4.83 9.15
C PRO A 178 10.08 -4.04 8.28
N ALA A 179 9.89 -4.53 7.06
CA ALA A 179 8.88 -4.10 6.09
C ALA A 179 7.48 -3.89 6.70
N GLY A 180 6.71 -2.99 6.10
CA GLY A 180 5.31 -2.76 6.43
C GLY A 180 5.07 -1.78 7.59
N ALA A 181 4.09 -2.09 8.44
CA ALA A 181 3.49 -1.14 9.38
C ALA A 181 4.48 -0.40 10.31
N PRO A 182 5.46 -1.06 10.97
CA PRO A 182 6.43 -0.37 11.81
C PRO A 182 7.28 0.64 11.04
N ALA A 183 7.75 0.26 9.85
CA ALA A 183 8.59 1.10 9.01
C ALA A 183 7.82 2.30 8.44
N VAL A 184 6.58 2.10 7.97
CA VAL A 184 5.70 3.21 7.54
C VAL A 184 5.47 4.21 8.68
N ARG A 185 5.21 3.73 9.91
CA ARG A 185 5.03 4.60 11.08
C ARG A 185 6.29 5.39 11.41
N ALA A 186 7.47 4.76 11.32
CA ALA A 186 8.75 5.42 11.58
C ALA A 186 9.08 6.47 10.50
N TRP A 187 8.81 6.17 9.24
CA TRP A 187 8.93 7.14 8.15
C TRP A 187 8.01 8.35 8.37
N LEU A 188 6.72 8.12 8.65
CA LEU A 188 5.78 9.21 8.91
C LEU A 188 6.17 10.08 10.11
N ALA A 189 6.83 9.50 11.12
CA ALA A 189 7.37 10.26 12.25
C ALA A 189 8.54 11.18 11.84
N ARG A 190 9.33 10.83 10.82
CA ARG A 190 10.44 11.65 10.32
C ARG A 190 9.95 12.88 9.53
N VAL A 191 8.83 12.78 8.82
CA VAL A 191 8.31 13.85 7.95
C VAL A 191 7.48 14.92 8.68
N ARG A 192 7.68 15.04 10.00
CA ARG A 192 7.00 15.90 10.99
C ARG A 192 5.47 15.73 11.06
N PRO A 193 4.90 15.37 12.23
CA PRO A 193 3.47 15.48 12.49
C PRO A 193 2.98 16.92 12.38
N VAL A 194 1.72 17.12 12.02
CA VAL A 194 1.09 18.45 12.09
C VAL A 194 0.74 18.74 13.55
N GLU A 195 1.16 19.89 14.07
CA GLU A 195 0.94 20.27 15.49
C GLU A 195 -0.53 20.47 15.87
N ARG A 196 -1.42 20.66 14.89
CA ARG A 196 -2.85 20.86 15.16
C ARG A 196 -3.49 19.60 15.73
N ALA A 197 -4.30 19.79 16.78
CA ALA A 197 -5.19 18.77 17.31
C ALA A 197 -6.21 18.39 16.24
N ALA A 198 -5.88 17.39 15.42
CA ALA A 198 -6.74 16.99 14.32
C ALA A 198 -8.06 16.38 14.86
N PRO A 199 -9.22 16.86 14.38
CA PRO A 199 -10.51 16.26 14.72
C PRO A 199 -10.51 14.75 14.40
N GLY A 200 -11.23 13.96 15.20
CA GLY A 200 -11.33 12.51 14.99
C GLY A 200 -10.30 11.65 15.74
N ARG A 201 -9.41 12.22 16.57
CA ARG A 201 -8.48 11.43 17.43
C ARG A 201 -9.19 10.35 18.25
N TRP A 202 -10.36 10.67 18.82
CA TRP A 202 -11.16 9.69 19.56
C TRP A 202 -11.73 8.59 18.67
N ARG A 203 -12.27 8.94 17.49
CA ARG A 203 -12.77 7.95 16.52
C ARG A 203 -11.67 7.01 16.07
N TYR A 204 -10.47 7.52 15.84
CA TYR A 204 -9.29 6.73 15.49
C TYR A 204 -8.83 5.82 16.64
N ARG A 205 -8.75 6.35 17.87
CA ARG A 205 -8.37 5.57 19.07
C ARG A 205 -9.37 4.45 19.36
N LEU A 206 -10.65 4.75 19.22
CA LEU A 206 -11.75 3.80 19.26
C LEU A 206 -11.87 2.97 17.99
N GLY A 207 -10.94 3.11 17.03
CA GLY A 207 -10.84 2.44 15.73
C GLY A 207 -12.14 2.35 14.93
N LEU A 208 -13.03 3.32 15.06
CA LEU A 208 -14.34 3.35 14.40
C LEU A 208 -14.23 3.50 12.87
N HIS A 209 -13.04 3.87 12.38
CA HIS A 209 -12.71 3.88 10.97
C HIS A 209 -12.40 2.49 10.42
N ARG A 210 -12.09 1.50 11.27
CA ARG A 210 -11.70 0.15 10.84
C ARG A 210 -12.93 -0.70 10.50
N PRO A 211 -12.81 -1.61 9.52
CA PRO A 211 -13.80 -2.65 9.30
C PRO A 211 -14.10 -3.46 10.58
N PRO A 212 -15.37 -3.84 10.85
CA PRO A 212 -15.74 -4.64 12.04
C PRO A 212 -14.97 -5.95 12.19
N TYR A 213 -14.57 -6.59 11.09
CA TYR A 213 -13.83 -7.86 11.16
C TYR A 213 -12.43 -7.69 11.76
N LEU A 214 -11.80 -6.50 11.68
CA LEU A 214 -10.52 -6.24 12.35
C LEU A 214 -10.66 -6.21 13.88
N TRP A 215 -11.84 -5.79 14.37
CA TRP A 215 -12.18 -5.88 15.79
C TRP A 215 -12.36 -7.33 16.22
N ALA A 216 -13.15 -8.07 15.45
CA ALA A 216 -13.39 -9.48 15.71
C ALA A 216 -12.09 -10.29 15.68
N SER A 217 -11.20 -10.04 14.72
CA SER A 217 -9.91 -10.74 14.63
C SER A 217 -8.98 -10.37 15.78
N ARG A 218 -8.96 -9.11 16.21
CA ARG A 218 -8.17 -8.67 17.37
C ARG A 218 -8.69 -9.26 18.69
N ALA A 219 -10.00 -9.25 18.89
CA ALA A 219 -10.64 -9.88 20.04
C ALA A 219 -10.38 -11.40 20.06
N ALA A 220 -10.55 -12.06 18.92
CA ALA A 220 -10.26 -13.48 18.76
C ALA A 220 -8.78 -13.81 19.03
N ARG A 221 -7.83 -12.97 18.60
CA ARG A 221 -6.40 -13.17 18.88
C ARG A 221 -6.07 -13.03 20.37
N GLY A 222 -6.81 -12.20 21.10
CA GLY A 222 -6.68 -12.04 22.56
C GLY A 222 -7.36 -13.14 23.37
N ALA A 223 -8.46 -13.70 22.86
CA ALA A 223 -9.28 -14.68 23.57
C ALA A 223 -8.97 -16.14 23.21
N LEU A 224 -8.43 -16.42 22.02
CA LEU A 224 -8.18 -17.78 21.55
C LEU A 224 -6.70 -18.16 21.66
N PRO A 225 -6.39 -19.42 22.03
CA PRO A 225 -5.03 -19.95 21.92
C PRO A 225 -4.51 -19.78 20.48
N LYS A 226 -3.23 -19.38 20.34
CA LYS A 226 -2.54 -19.17 19.04
C LYS A 226 -2.83 -20.25 17.97
N PRO A 227 -2.80 -21.57 18.25
CA PRO A 227 -3.08 -22.59 17.23
C PRO A 227 -4.54 -22.54 16.74
N VAL A 228 -5.50 -22.25 17.62
CA VAL A 228 -6.93 -22.14 17.29
C VAL A 228 -7.17 -20.89 16.44
N TYR A 229 -6.57 -19.77 16.82
CA TYR A 229 -6.61 -18.54 16.02
C TYR A 229 -5.98 -18.73 14.64
N ALA A 230 -4.83 -19.41 14.54
CA ALA A 230 -4.18 -19.67 13.26
C ALA A 230 -5.03 -20.56 12.35
N LEU A 231 -5.70 -21.58 12.91
CA LEU A 231 -6.64 -22.44 12.18
C LEU A 231 -7.88 -21.65 11.72
N ALA A 232 -8.45 -20.82 12.60
CA ALA A 232 -9.60 -19.97 12.30
C ALA A 232 -9.27 -18.91 11.25
N ALA A 233 -8.12 -18.26 11.35
CA ALA A 233 -7.63 -17.28 10.36
C ALA A 233 -7.37 -17.93 9.00
N ARG A 234 -6.85 -19.17 8.96
CA ARG A 234 -6.74 -19.95 7.72
C ARG A 234 -8.10 -20.28 7.12
N ARG A 235 -9.10 -20.64 7.93
CA ARG A 235 -10.47 -20.93 7.46
C ARG A 235 -11.24 -19.68 7.04
N LEU A 236 -11.11 -18.57 7.76
CA LEU A 236 -11.73 -17.29 7.41
C LEU A 236 -11.06 -16.66 6.19
N GLY A 237 -9.72 -16.73 6.10
CA GLY A 237 -8.95 -16.35 4.93
C GLY A 237 -9.21 -17.25 3.71
N ALA A 238 -9.59 -18.53 3.91
CA ALA A 238 -10.06 -19.42 2.84
C ALA A 238 -11.52 -19.14 2.45
N ARG A 239 -12.39 -18.77 3.41
CA ARG A 239 -13.77 -18.36 3.13
C ARG A 239 -13.87 -16.98 2.50
N SER A 240 -12.91 -16.08 2.70
CA SER A 240 -12.82 -14.84 1.93
C SER A 240 -12.33 -15.07 0.49
N ARG A 241 -11.65 -16.21 0.22
CA ARG A 241 -11.24 -16.67 -1.13
C ARG A 241 -12.37 -17.37 -1.90
N GLN A 242 -13.29 -18.04 -1.22
CA GLN A 242 -14.52 -18.53 -1.85
C GLN A 242 -15.53 -17.39 -1.91
N GLY A 243 -15.65 -16.73 -3.08
CA GLY A 243 -16.75 -15.82 -3.36
C GLY A 243 -18.12 -16.48 -3.12
N PRO A 244 -19.21 -15.69 -2.96
CA PRO A 244 -20.53 -16.28 -2.88
C PRO A 244 -20.77 -17.09 -4.16
N VAL A 245 -21.04 -18.39 -3.99
CA VAL A 245 -21.69 -19.17 -5.03
C VAL A 245 -23.14 -18.70 -5.05
N ARG A 246 -23.41 -17.72 -5.91
CA ARG A 246 -24.64 -17.41 -6.66
C ARG A 246 -24.69 -15.92 -7.01
#